data_AF-A0A1G8T4N6-F1
#
_entry.id   AF-A0A1G8T4N6-F1
#
_cell.length_a   1.000
_cell.length_b   1.000
_cell.length_c   1.000
_cell.angle_alpha   90.00
_cell.angle_beta   90.00
_cell.angle_gamma   90.00
#
_symmetry.space_group_name_H-M   'P 1'
#
loop_
_entity.id
_entity.type
_entity.pdbx_description
1 polymer ?
#
loop_
_entity_poly.entity_id
_entity_poly.type
_entity_poly.pdbx_seq_one_letter_code
_entity_poly.pdbx_strand_id
1 'polypeptide(L)'
;MTDTNNIKIAVIDMNKGTANQGMRGILETLLRYQSEMNLSLSFDVFDLRQKGEIPDLNYHIYISSGGPGNPYEGKGEQWEKDFFDLLEQIEAFNANNEHTKKHAFLICHSFQMACRKFGLGNVIQRQTTAFGIFPVFLTEEGENDTLFNGLPNPFYAVDSRDWQVTNPDDTPFYIEASKVLALEKDRPHIDLERCVMSIRFTKEIVGTQFHPEADPIGMKRYLLQEDKKNDIIENHGLEKYNDMLNSLDDPSQIALTQHVVLPNFLNEAINSLQEV
;
A
#
# COMPACT_ATOMS: atom_id res chain seq x y z
N MET A 1 -24.14 -8.04 -19.99
CA MET A 1 -22.85 -7.66 -20.56
C MET A 1 -22.52 -6.30 -20.00
N THR A 2 -21.76 -6.24 -18.92
CA THR A 2 -21.12 -5.01 -18.48
C THR A 2 -20.24 -4.52 -19.63
N ASP A 3 -20.33 -3.24 -20.01
CA ASP A 3 -19.38 -2.64 -20.95
C ASP A 3 -17.99 -2.75 -20.34
N THR A 4 -17.26 -3.82 -20.67
CA THR A 4 -15.86 -4.07 -20.27
C THR A 4 -14.89 -3.04 -20.83
N ASN A 5 -15.40 -2.03 -21.53
CA ASN A 5 -14.65 -0.95 -22.17
C ASN A 5 -14.34 0.23 -21.25
N ASN A 6 -14.75 0.23 -19.97
CA ASN A 6 -14.31 1.30 -19.07
C ASN A 6 -14.24 0.86 -17.59
N ILE A 7 -13.03 0.53 -17.13
CA ILE A 7 -12.79 0.16 -15.74
C ILE A 7 -12.54 1.42 -14.91
N LYS A 8 -13.47 1.72 -14.01
CA LYS A 8 -13.38 2.83 -13.04
C LYS A 8 -12.53 2.48 -11.81
N ILE A 9 -11.55 3.33 -11.53
CA ILE A 9 -10.62 3.22 -10.40
C ILE A 9 -10.74 4.47 -9.54
N ALA A 10 -10.96 4.32 -8.23
CA ALA A 10 -10.90 5.43 -7.28
C ALA A 10 -9.53 5.44 -6.60
N VAL A 11 -8.84 6.58 -6.63
CA VAL A 11 -7.59 6.80 -5.90
C VAL A 11 -7.88 7.69 -4.70
N ILE A 12 -7.65 7.18 -3.49
CA ILE A 12 -7.95 7.88 -2.24
C ILE A 12 -6.66 8.50 -1.69
N ASP A 13 -6.62 9.82 -1.63
CA ASP A 13 -5.50 10.61 -1.14
C ASP A 13 -5.59 10.79 0.39
N MET A 14 -4.62 10.22 1.10
CA MET A 14 -4.51 10.25 2.56
C MET A 14 -3.45 11.27 3.03
N ASN A 15 -2.95 12.14 2.15
CA ASN A 15 -1.80 13.01 2.42
C ASN A 15 -2.14 14.29 3.18
N LYS A 16 -3.43 14.61 3.39
CA LYS A 16 -3.85 15.76 4.18
C LYS A 16 -3.24 17.07 3.66
N GLY A 17 -3.21 17.26 2.34
CA GLY A 17 -2.61 18.42 1.68
C GLY A 17 -1.07 18.48 1.68
N THR A 18 -0.39 17.44 2.17
CA THR A 18 1.09 17.37 2.16
C THR A 18 1.58 16.90 0.80
N ALA A 19 2.56 17.58 0.22
CA ALA A 19 3.20 17.13 -1.00
C ALA A 19 3.87 15.77 -0.80
N ASN A 20 3.47 14.77 -1.58
CA ASN A 20 4.01 13.41 -1.51
C ASN A 20 4.37 12.89 -2.91
N GLN A 21 5.29 11.94 -2.98
CA GLN A 21 5.64 11.23 -4.23
C GLN A 21 4.81 9.97 -4.49
N GLY A 22 4.14 9.43 -3.47
CA GLY A 22 3.32 8.23 -3.57
C GLY A 22 2.11 8.38 -4.51
N MET A 23 1.36 9.47 -4.41
CA MET A 23 0.23 9.76 -5.30
C MET A 23 0.68 9.85 -6.77
N ARG A 24 1.81 10.52 -7.02
CA ARG A 24 2.43 10.53 -8.35
C ARG A 24 2.76 9.10 -8.81
N GLY A 25 3.39 8.30 -7.96
CA GLY A 25 3.77 6.91 -8.26
C GLY A 25 2.57 6.00 -8.56
N ILE A 26 1.47 6.16 -7.83
CA ILE A 26 0.20 5.45 -8.08
C ILE A 26 -0.34 5.83 -9.47
N LEU A 27 -0.49 7.12 -9.74
CA LEU A 27 -1.05 7.61 -11.01
C LEU A 27 -0.17 7.24 -12.21
N GLU A 28 1.15 7.32 -12.08
CA GLU A 28 2.11 6.86 -13.11
C GLU A 28 1.99 5.37 -13.36
N THR A 29 1.83 4.56 -12.30
CA THR A 29 1.60 3.12 -12.44
C THR A 29 0.31 2.82 -13.18
N LEU A 30 -0.78 3.52 -12.87
CA LEU A 30 -2.07 3.37 -13.56
C LEU A 30 -1.96 3.75 -15.05
N LEU A 31 -1.34 4.89 -15.37
CA LEU A 31 -1.12 5.35 -16.75
C LEU A 31 -0.27 4.37 -17.55
N ARG A 32 0.83 3.90 -16.96
CA ARG A 32 1.71 2.90 -17.57
C ARG A 32 0.96 1.60 -17.82
N TYR A 33 0.27 1.08 -16.81
CA TYR A 33 -0.50 -0.16 -16.92
C TYR A 33 -1.61 -0.06 -17.99
N GLN A 34 -2.32 1.07 -18.06
CA GLN A 34 -3.30 1.34 -19.12
C GLN A 34 -2.67 1.23 -20.51
N SER A 35 -1.50 1.82 -20.70
CA SER A 35 -0.78 1.80 -21.97
C SER A 35 -0.24 0.41 -22.32
N GLU A 36 0.33 -0.31 -21.35
CA GLU A 36 0.93 -1.63 -21.56
C GLU A 36 -0.13 -2.70 -21.87
N MET A 37 -1.27 -2.63 -21.20
CA MET A 37 -2.37 -3.59 -21.35
C MET A 37 -3.38 -3.22 -22.44
N ASN A 38 -3.22 -2.04 -23.06
CA ASN A 38 -4.14 -1.48 -24.05
C ASN A 38 -5.61 -1.49 -23.56
N LEU A 39 -5.82 -1.07 -22.31
CA LEU A 39 -7.12 -0.99 -21.65
C LEU A 39 -7.63 0.45 -21.61
N SER A 40 -8.94 0.61 -21.45
CA SER A 40 -9.53 1.91 -21.11
C SER A 40 -9.83 1.92 -19.61
N LEU A 41 -9.00 2.68 -18.88
CA LEU A 41 -9.16 2.93 -17.45
C LEU A 41 -9.59 4.39 -17.26
N SER A 42 -10.51 4.63 -16.34
CA SER A 42 -10.81 5.98 -15.85
C SER A 42 -10.50 6.01 -14.36
N PHE A 43 -9.70 6.98 -13.93
CA PHE A 43 -9.35 7.13 -12.53
C PHE A 43 -9.71 8.53 -12.02
N ASP A 44 -10.34 8.56 -10.85
CA ASP A 44 -10.72 9.77 -10.12
C ASP A 44 -9.98 9.82 -8.78
N VAL A 45 -9.53 11.02 -8.38
CA VAL A 45 -8.79 11.24 -7.13
C VAL A 45 -9.71 11.88 -6.09
N PHE A 46 -9.72 11.31 -4.90
CA PHE A 46 -10.54 11.73 -3.76
C PHE A 46 -9.64 12.19 -2.61
N ASP A 47 -9.66 13.48 -2.30
CA ASP A 47 -8.92 14.04 -1.16
C ASP A 47 -9.71 13.91 0.14
N LEU A 48 -9.48 12.79 0.82
CA LEU A 48 -10.27 12.43 1.99
C LEU A 48 -9.94 13.30 3.20
N ARG A 49 -8.65 13.43 3.53
CA ARG A 49 -8.25 14.05 4.81
C ARG A 49 -8.26 15.58 4.79
N GLN A 50 -8.16 16.21 3.62
CA GLN A 50 -8.24 17.67 3.53
C GLN A 50 -9.63 18.15 3.12
N LYS A 51 -10.34 17.43 2.25
CA LYS A 51 -11.62 17.87 1.68
C LYS A 51 -12.83 17.02 2.08
N GLY A 52 -12.62 15.85 2.70
CA GLY A 52 -13.71 14.92 3.00
C GLY A 52 -14.28 14.22 1.77
N GLU A 53 -13.52 14.15 0.68
CA GLU A 53 -13.94 13.47 -0.54
C GLU A 53 -13.72 11.97 -0.39
N ILE A 54 -14.76 11.17 -0.64
CA ILE A 54 -14.72 9.70 -0.59
C ILE A 54 -15.47 9.14 -1.80
N PRO A 55 -14.97 8.08 -2.47
CA PRO A 55 -15.71 7.46 -3.57
C PRO A 55 -16.95 6.73 -3.05
N ASP A 56 -17.92 6.56 -3.93
CA ASP A 56 -19.04 5.65 -3.73
C ASP A 56 -18.73 4.25 -4.30
N LEU A 57 -19.73 3.37 -4.28
CA LEU A 57 -19.63 2.02 -4.82
C LEU A 57 -19.77 1.94 -6.36
N ASN A 58 -19.67 3.03 -7.12
CA ASN A 58 -19.70 2.98 -8.59
C ASN A 58 -18.32 2.67 -9.22
N TYR A 59 -17.27 2.53 -8.40
CA TYR A 59 -15.93 2.12 -8.83
C TYR A 59 -15.73 0.62 -8.68
N HIS A 60 -14.84 0.06 -9.50
CA HIS A 60 -14.47 -1.35 -9.45
C HIS A 60 -13.23 -1.58 -8.59
N ILE A 61 -12.28 -0.65 -8.65
CA ILE A 61 -10.98 -0.74 -7.98
C ILE A 61 -10.77 0.49 -7.12
N TYR A 62 -10.24 0.31 -5.92
CA TYR A 62 -9.93 1.37 -4.96
C TYR A 62 -8.46 1.25 -4.59
N ILE A 63 -7.69 2.33 -4.73
CA ILE A 63 -6.29 2.38 -4.30
C ILE A 63 -6.17 3.52 -3.29
N SER A 64 -5.93 3.18 -2.03
CA SER A 64 -5.73 4.17 -0.98
C SER A 64 -4.26 4.35 -0.68
N SER A 65 -3.81 5.59 -0.77
CA SER A 65 -2.41 5.97 -0.58
C SER A 65 -1.98 5.86 0.90
N GLY A 66 -0.67 5.96 1.11
CA GLY A 66 -0.12 6.32 2.41
C GLY A 66 -0.43 7.78 2.76
N GLY A 67 -0.03 8.20 3.95
CA GLY A 67 -0.30 9.54 4.45
C GLY A 67 0.53 9.85 5.68
N PRO A 68 0.76 11.13 5.98
CA PRO A 68 1.52 11.53 7.15
C PRO A 68 0.69 11.38 8.43
N GLY A 69 1.38 11.38 9.56
CA GLY A 69 0.77 11.50 10.87
C GLY A 69 0.38 10.17 11.51
N ASN A 70 -0.31 10.29 12.63
CA ASN A 70 -0.65 9.18 13.51
C ASN A 70 -1.92 8.47 12.99
N PRO A 71 -1.91 7.14 12.80
CA PRO A 71 -3.10 6.37 12.41
C PRO A 71 -4.29 6.54 13.36
N TYR A 72 -4.08 6.96 14.60
CA TYR A 72 -5.15 7.25 15.57
C TYR A 72 -5.56 8.72 15.63
N GLU A 73 -4.92 9.61 14.88
CA GLU A 73 -5.25 11.05 14.86
C GLU A 73 -6.71 11.29 14.47
N GLY A 74 -7.22 10.52 13.51
CA GLY A 74 -8.59 10.61 13.03
C GLY A 74 -9.65 9.99 13.93
N LYS A 75 -9.30 9.51 15.14
CA LYS A 75 -10.24 8.72 15.95
C LYS A 75 -11.50 9.50 16.26
N GLY A 76 -12.61 9.09 15.65
CA GLY A 76 -13.92 9.73 15.80
C GLY A 76 -14.17 10.94 14.88
N GLU A 77 -13.22 11.31 14.03
CA GLU A 77 -13.42 12.32 12.97
C GLU A 77 -14.23 11.73 11.81
N GLN A 78 -14.87 12.61 11.04
CA GLN A 78 -15.77 12.20 9.95
C GLN A 78 -15.03 11.44 8.85
N TRP A 79 -13.86 11.90 8.43
CA TRP A 79 -13.09 11.25 7.36
C TRP A 79 -12.66 9.82 7.72
N GLU A 80 -12.38 9.53 9.00
CA GLU A 80 -12.05 8.18 9.46
C GLU A 80 -13.30 7.28 9.34
N LYS A 81 -14.45 7.79 9.80
CA LYS A 81 -15.72 7.08 9.69
C LYS A 81 -16.04 6.79 8.23
N ASP A 82 -15.92 7.78 7.35
CA ASP A 82 -16.18 7.63 5.92
C ASP A 82 -15.26 6.57 5.28
N PHE A 83 -13.98 6.55 5.65
CA PHE A 83 -13.04 5.53 5.18
C PHE A 83 -13.41 4.12 5.66
N PHE A 84 -13.72 3.98 6.95
CA PHE A 84 -14.11 2.71 7.54
C PHE A 84 -15.43 2.20 7.00
N ASP A 85 -16.38 3.09 6.77
CA ASP A 85 -17.68 2.79 6.19
C ASP A 85 -17.51 2.37 4.71
N LEU A 86 -16.60 2.98 3.95
CA LEU A 86 -16.28 2.53 2.60
C LEU A 86 -15.73 1.09 2.58
N LEU A 87 -14.78 0.76 3.46
CA LEU A 87 -14.22 -0.60 3.52
C LEU A 87 -15.30 -1.63 3.87
N GLU A 88 -16.18 -1.31 4.82
CA GLU A 88 -17.31 -2.17 5.19
C GLU A 88 -18.33 -2.30 4.07
N GLN A 89 -18.60 -1.22 3.34
CA GLN A 89 -19.47 -1.25 2.16
C GLN A 89 -18.89 -2.10 1.02
N ILE A 90 -17.57 -2.06 0.79
CA ILE A 90 -16.88 -2.91 -0.19
C ILE A 90 -17.00 -4.38 0.23
N GLU A 91 -16.73 -4.71 1.49
CA GLU A 91 -16.85 -6.07 2.01
C GLU A 91 -18.30 -6.59 1.89
N ALA A 92 -19.27 -5.80 2.33
CA ALA A 92 -20.69 -6.14 2.24
C ALA A 92 -21.15 -6.29 0.78
N PHE A 93 -20.67 -5.43 -0.13
CA PHE A 93 -20.94 -5.57 -1.55
C PHE A 93 -20.39 -6.90 -2.08
N ASN A 94 -19.13 -7.22 -1.77
CA ASN A 94 -18.49 -8.46 -2.23
C ASN A 94 -19.18 -9.70 -1.67
N ALA A 95 -19.61 -9.69 -0.41
CA ALA A 95 -20.33 -10.82 0.19
C ALA A 95 -21.67 -11.10 -0.51
N ASN A 96 -22.34 -10.06 -1.02
CA ASN A 96 -23.65 -10.17 -1.67
C ASN A 96 -23.61 -10.30 -3.20
N ASN A 97 -22.42 -10.25 -3.82
CA ASN A 97 -22.26 -10.33 -5.27
C ASN A 97 -21.23 -11.40 -5.62
N GLU A 98 -21.66 -12.48 -6.27
CA GLU A 98 -20.74 -13.57 -6.66
C GLU A 98 -19.90 -13.20 -7.88
N HIS A 99 -20.50 -12.51 -8.86
CA HIS A 99 -19.89 -12.26 -10.17
C HIS A 99 -19.11 -10.95 -10.25
N THR A 100 -19.60 -9.87 -9.65
CA THR A 100 -18.90 -8.58 -9.67
C THR A 100 -18.35 -8.30 -8.29
N LYS A 101 -17.02 -8.22 -8.19
CA LYS A 101 -16.33 -7.85 -6.96
C LYS A 101 -15.69 -6.47 -7.07
N LYS A 102 -15.49 -5.86 -5.91
CA LYS A 102 -14.77 -4.61 -5.70
C LYS A 102 -13.43 -4.91 -5.05
N HIS A 103 -12.36 -4.37 -5.61
CA HIS A 103 -11.00 -4.64 -5.16
C HIS A 103 -10.39 -3.41 -4.50
N ALA A 104 -9.69 -3.59 -3.38
CA ALA A 104 -9.05 -2.50 -2.66
C ALA A 104 -7.58 -2.80 -2.37
N PHE A 105 -6.71 -1.85 -2.70
CA PHE A 105 -5.28 -1.87 -2.36
C PHE A 105 -4.96 -0.73 -1.39
N LEU A 106 -4.31 -1.05 -0.28
CA LEU A 106 -4.09 -0.14 0.85
C LEU A 106 -2.60 0.01 1.14
N ILE A 107 -2.10 1.23 1.17
CA ILE A 107 -0.66 1.54 1.28
C ILE A 107 -0.36 2.27 2.59
N CYS A 108 0.66 1.80 3.32
CA CYS A 108 1.25 2.43 4.50
C CYS A 108 0.20 2.90 5.53
N HIS A 109 -0.18 4.19 5.53
CA HIS A 109 -1.18 4.74 6.45
C HIS A 109 -2.56 4.11 6.26
N SER A 110 -3.06 3.97 5.02
CA SER A 110 -4.38 3.36 4.79
C SER A 110 -4.39 1.86 5.12
N PHE A 111 -3.26 1.17 4.96
CA PHE A 111 -3.06 -0.19 5.46
C PHE A 111 -3.18 -0.27 6.98
N GLN A 112 -2.54 0.66 7.71
CA GLN A 112 -2.65 0.74 9.18
C GLN A 112 -4.10 1.04 9.61
N MET A 113 -4.80 1.91 8.89
CA MET A 113 -6.22 2.21 9.12
C MET A 113 -7.09 0.95 8.94
N ALA A 114 -6.87 0.16 7.89
CA ALA A 114 -7.60 -1.09 7.70
C ALA A 114 -7.28 -2.15 8.76
N CYS A 115 -6.02 -2.26 9.19
CA CYS A 115 -5.65 -3.10 10.32
C CYS A 115 -6.46 -2.73 11.58
N ARG A 116 -6.62 -1.43 11.86
CA ARG A 116 -7.47 -0.94 12.96
C ARG A 116 -8.95 -1.30 12.75
N LYS A 117 -9.49 -1.12 11.54
CA LYS A 117 -10.89 -1.40 11.22
C LYS A 117 -11.23 -2.88 11.36
N PHE A 118 -10.40 -3.75 10.80
CA PHE A 118 -10.62 -5.20 10.78
C PHE A 118 -10.10 -5.91 12.03
N GLY A 119 -9.41 -5.20 12.93
CA GLY A 119 -8.81 -5.78 14.13
C GLY A 119 -7.69 -6.77 13.82
N LEU A 120 -6.94 -6.54 12.75
CA LEU A 120 -5.84 -7.42 12.31
C LEU A 120 -4.50 -6.83 12.75
N GLY A 121 -3.87 -7.48 13.71
CA GLY A 121 -2.62 -7.03 14.30
C GLY A 121 -2.77 -5.76 15.15
N ASN A 122 -1.64 -5.27 15.67
CA ASN A 122 -1.54 -4.12 16.54
C ASN A 122 -0.79 -2.99 15.87
N VAL A 123 -1.48 -1.86 15.68
CA VAL A 123 -0.86 -0.60 15.21
C VAL A 123 -0.21 0.10 16.39
N ILE A 124 1.12 0.10 16.41
CA ILE A 124 1.95 0.68 17.47
C ILE A 124 2.95 1.68 16.90
N GLN A 125 3.39 2.62 17.74
CA GLN A 125 4.43 3.57 17.39
C GLN A 125 5.80 2.90 17.44
N ARG A 126 6.66 3.21 16.48
CA ARG A 126 8.05 2.77 16.46
C ARG A 126 8.89 3.59 17.44
N GLN A 127 9.90 2.95 18.03
CA GLN A 127 10.91 3.67 18.82
C GLN A 127 11.78 4.59 17.94
N THR A 128 12.04 4.17 16.70
CA THR A 128 12.78 4.92 15.70
C THR A 128 12.07 4.87 14.35
N THR A 129 12.00 6.02 13.68
CA THR A 129 11.48 6.13 12.32
C THR A 129 12.18 5.15 11.40
N ALA A 130 11.41 4.32 10.69
CA ALA A 130 11.94 3.58 9.55
C ALA A 130 11.99 4.53 8.37
N PHE A 131 13.17 4.70 7.78
CA PHE A 131 13.35 5.47 6.56
C PHE A 131 14.45 4.80 5.75
N GLY A 132 14.15 4.29 4.56
CA GLY A 132 15.12 3.59 3.73
C GLY A 132 14.51 2.65 2.70
N ILE A 133 15.39 1.93 2.02
CA ILE A 133 15.06 0.77 1.20
C ILE A 133 15.52 -0.46 1.97
N PHE A 134 14.61 -1.39 2.25
CA PHE A 134 14.87 -2.55 3.10
C PHE A 134 14.37 -3.84 2.45
N PRO A 135 15.00 -4.98 2.79
CA PRO A 135 14.49 -6.28 2.37
C PRO A 135 13.18 -6.60 3.10
N VAL A 136 12.21 -7.10 2.35
CA VAL A 136 10.90 -7.59 2.79
C VAL A 136 10.84 -9.08 2.48
N PHE A 137 10.37 -9.87 3.46
CA PHE A 137 10.38 -11.32 3.40
C PHE A 137 8.96 -11.83 3.23
N LEU A 138 8.73 -12.66 2.22
CA LEU A 138 7.44 -13.32 2.04
C LEU A 138 7.27 -14.45 3.06
N THR A 139 6.05 -14.62 3.54
CA THR A 139 5.62 -15.84 4.25
C THR A 139 5.31 -16.93 3.24
N GLU A 140 5.03 -18.16 3.71
CA GLU A 140 4.54 -19.24 2.83
C GLU A 140 3.26 -18.82 2.09
N GLU A 141 2.34 -18.13 2.76
CA GLU A 141 1.14 -17.58 2.12
C GLU A 141 1.49 -16.51 1.06
N GLY A 142 2.48 -15.64 1.34
CA GLY A 142 2.93 -14.63 0.40
C GLY A 142 3.65 -15.17 -0.83
N GLU A 143 4.42 -16.26 -0.70
CA GLU A 143 5.06 -16.92 -1.84
C GLU A 143 4.04 -17.56 -2.79
N ASN A 144 2.88 -17.98 -2.26
CA ASN A 144 1.78 -18.54 -3.04
C ASN A 144 0.77 -17.47 -3.53
N ASP A 145 0.94 -16.22 -3.12
CA ASP A 145 0.01 -15.14 -3.43
C ASP A 145 0.34 -14.46 -4.76
N THR A 146 -0.66 -14.32 -5.63
CA THR A 146 -0.52 -13.71 -6.96
C THR A 146 0.00 -12.28 -6.91
N LEU A 147 -0.17 -11.57 -5.80
CA LEU A 147 0.33 -10.22 -5.62
C LEU A 147 1.85 -10.13 -5.81
N PHE A 148 2.59 -11.12 -5.33
CA PHE A 148 4.06 -11.11 -5.30
C PHE A 148 4.71 -11.97 -6.39
N ASN A 149 3.91 -12.57 -7.28
CA ASN A 149 4.41 -13.35 -8.41
C ASN A 149 5.41 -12.55 -9.25
N GLY A 150 6.65 -13.06 -9.34
CA GLY A 150 7.75 -12.42 -10.06
C GLY A 150 8.76 -11.70 -9.17
N LEU A 151 8.50 -11.58 -7.86
CA LEU A 151 9.48 -11.06 -6.89
C LEU A 151 10.35 -12.19 -6.30
N PRO A 152 11.63 -11.91 -5.99
CA PRO A 152 12.44 -12.80 -5.16
C PRO A 152 11.99 -12.74 -3.68
N ASN A 153 12.39 -13.74 -2.89
CA ASN A 153 12.25 -13.70 -1.43
C ASN A 153 13.65 -13.72 -0.77
N PRO A 154 14.12 -12.63 -0.15
CA PRO A 154 13.44 -11.33 0.02
C PRO A 154 13.46 -10.46 -1.25
N PHE A 155 12.53 -9.51 -1.33
CA PHE A 155 12.56 -8.39 -2.28
C PHE A 155 12.83 -7.07 -1.55
N TYR A 156 13.05 -5.96 -2.27
CA TYR A 156 13.34 -4.66 -1.66
C TYR A 156 12.23 -3.65 -1.89
N ALA A 157 11.86 -2.92 -0.83
CA ALA A 157 10.84 -1.88 -0.90
C ALA A 157 11.23 -0.64 -0.11
N VAL A 158 10.66 0.51 -0.49
CA VAL A 158 10.76 1.74 0.30
C VAL A 158 9.91 1.60 1.56
N ASP A 159 10.53 1.87 2.70
CA ASP A 159 9.88 1.95 4.01
C ASP A 159 10.15 3.33 4.63
N SER A 160 9.08 4.07 4.93
CA SER A 160 9.12 5.43 5.48
C SER A 160 7.96 5.65 6.45
N ARG A 161 8.16 5.34 7.73
CA ARG A 161 7.08 5.34 8.73
C ARG A 161 7.53 5.48 10.18
N ASP A 162 6.66 6.08 10.97
CA ASP A 162 6.77 6.16 12.44
C ASP A 162 5.85 5.15 13.17
N TRP A 163 4.94 4.52 12.43
CA TRP A 163 3.97 3.56 12.95
C TRP A 163 4.10 2.22 12.24
N GLN A 164 3.76 1.15 12.95
CA GLN A 164 3.87 -0.21 12.44
C GLN A 164 2.73 -1.10 12.89
N VAL A 165 2.39 -2.06 12.05
CA VAL A 165 1.53 -3.19 12.38
C VAL A 165 2.42 -4.33 12.82
N THR A 166 2.11 -4.89 13.98
CA THR A 166 2.74 -6.09 14.54
C THR A 166 1.68 -7.15 14.74
N ASN A 167 2.04 -8.42 14.81
CA ASN A 167 1.11 -9.48 15.21
C ASN A 167 1.69 -10.24 16.40
N PRO A 168 1.72 -9.64 17.60
CA PRO A 168 2.24 -10.34 18.77
C PRO A 168 1.44 -11.63 19.01
N ASP A 169 2.16 -12.67 19.44
CA ASP A 169 1.67 -14.02 19.71
C ASP A 169 1.24 -14.85 18.49
N ASP A 170 1.55 -14.43 17.26
CA ASP A 170 1.10 -15.09 16.02
C ASP A 170 -0.42 -15.37 16.05
N THR A 171 -1.17 -14.46 16.68
CA THR A 171 -2.58 -14.67 16.96
C THR A 171 -3.31 -14.90 15.64
N PRO A 172 -4.05 -16.01 15.49
CA PRO A 172 -4.88 -16.24 14.32
C PRO A 172 -5.84 -15.08 14.17
N PHE A 173 -5.87 -14.48 12.98
CA PHE A 173 -6.81 -13.41 12.71
C PHE A 173 -8.25 -13.93 12.78
N TYR A 174 -9.14 -13.14 13.37
CA TYR A 174 -10.56 -13.50 13.51
C TYR A 174 -11.29 -13.64 12.16
N ILE A 175 -10.75 -13.02 11.12
CA ILE A 175 -11.20 -13.20 9.74
C ILE A 175 -10.47 -14.44 9.20
N GLU A 176 -11.17 -15.58 9.14
CA GLU A 176 -10.60 -16.87 8.70
C GLU A 176 -9.89 -16.80 7.34
N ALA A 177 -10.33 -15.90 6.46
CA ALA A 177 -9.76 -15.73 5.12
C ALA A 177 -8.50 -14.84 5.07
N SER A 178 -8.16 -14.14 6.16
CA SER A 178 -7.06 -13.17 6.16
C SER A 178 -5.70 -13.83 6.33
N LYS A 179 -4.70 -13.32 5.60
CA LYS A 179 -3.35 -13.92 5.52
C LYS A 179 -2.27 -12.87 5.65
N VAL A 180 -1.29 -13.11 6.52
CA VAL A 180 -0.03 -12.35 6.51
C VAL A 180 0.79 -12.81 5.32
N LEU A 181 1.07 -11.90 4.39
CA LEU A 181 1.80 -12.22 3.17
C LEU A 181 3.29 -11.89 3.27
N ALA A 182 3.64 -10.86 4.05
CA ALA A 182 5.01 -10.41 4.14
C ALA A 182 5.35 -9.87 5.52
N LEU A 183 6.62 -9.99 5.89
CA LEU A 183 7.17 -9.60 7.18
C LEU A 183 8.49 -8.83 6.99
N GLU A 184 8.84 -7.99 7.96
CA GLU A 184 10.13 -7.27 7.98
C GLU A 184 11.29 -8.28 8.15
N LYS A 185 12.55 -7.89 7.94
CA LYS A 185 13.69 -8.73 8.32
C LYS A 185 13.61 -9.19 9.78
N ASP A 186 13.83 -10.48 10.02
CA ASP A 186 13.90 -11.04 11.38
C ASP A 186 15.10 -10.49 12.16
N ARG A 187 14.89 -10.25 13.47
CA ARG A 187 15.84 -9.62 14.38
C ARG A 187 15.81 -10.36 15.73
N PRO A 188 16.31 -11.61 15.80
CA PRO A 188 16.17 -12.47 16.99
C PRO A 188 16.86 -11.94 18.26
N HIS A 189 17.72 -10.93 18.11
CA HIS A 189 18.45 -10.29 19.22
C HIS A 189 17.80 -8.99 19.72
N ILE A 190 16.67 -8.59 19.14
CA ILE A 190 15.94 -7.38 19.51
C ILE A 190 14.59 -7.82 20.06
N ASP A 191 14.32 -7.47 21.32
CA ASP A 191 13.06 -7.76 22.00
C ASP A 191 11.95 -6.80 21.55
N LEU A 192 11.69 -6.79 20.24
CA LEU A 192 10.63 -6.02 19.60
C LEU A 192 9.93 -6.90 18.57
N GLU A 193 8.61 -6.79 18.55
CA GLU A 193 7.76 -7.52 17.61
C GLU A 193 8.11 -7.22 16.17
N ARG A 194 8.14 -8.28 15.37
CA ARG A 194 8.42 -8.21 13.94
C ARG A 194 7.26 -7.49 13.24
N CYS A 195 7.61 -6.53 12.38
CA CYS A 195 6.60 -5.81 11.64
C CYS A 195 5.95 -6.71 10.57
N VAL A 196 4.63 -6.62 10.47
CA VAL A 196 3.84 -7.15 9.36
C VAL A 196 3.92 -6.18 8.20
N MET A 197 4.42 -6.66 7.06
CA MET A 197 4.68 -5.84 5.88
C MET A 197 3.56 -5.92 4.84
N SER A 198 2.74 -6.98 4.85
CA SER A 198 1.55 -7.07 4.00
C SER A 198 0.53 -8.05 4.56
N ILE A 199 -0.75 -7.71 4.39
CA ILE A 199 -1.89 -8.57 4.74
C ILE A 199 -2.86 -8.58 3.56
N ARG A 200 -3.33 -9.78 3.19
CA ARG A 200 -4.57 -9.97 2.43
C ARG A 200 -5.71 -10.08 3.44
N PHE A 201 -6.54 -9.04 3.52
CA PHE A 201 -7.65 -8.95 4.49
C PHE A 201 -8.82 -9.84 4.07
N THR A 202 -9.13 -9.82 2.79
CA THR A 202 -10.07 -10.72 2.10
C THR A 202 -9.46 -11.08 0.75
N LYS A 203 -10.12 -11.93 -0.05
CA LYS A 203 -9.65 -12.21 -1.41
C LYS A 203 -9.48 -10.91 -2.22
N GLU A 204 -10.34 -9.91 -2.07
CA GLU A 204 -10.31 -8.69 -2.89
C GLU A 204 -9.73 -7.46 -2.19
N ILE A 205 -9.40 -7.54 -0.89
CA ILE A 205 -8.83 -6.42 -0.11
C ILE A 205 -7.44 -6.83 0.37
N VAL A 206 -6.42 -6.10 -0.07
CA VAL A 206 -5.02 -6.35 0.29
C VAL A 206 -4.30 -5.04 0.59
N GLY A 207 -3.25 -5.10 1.39
CA GLY A 207 -2.45 -3.91 1.65
C GLY A 207 -1.02 -4.19 2.06
N THR A 208 -0.22 -3.14 2.01
CA THR A 208 1.22 -3.15 2.28
C THR A 208 1.58 -2.05 3.28
N GLN A 209 2.46 -2.37 4.22
CA GLN A 209 3.08 -1.39 5.11
C GLN A 209 4.10 -0.52 4.37
N PHE A 210 4.78 -1.12 3.39
CA PHE A 210 5.76 -0.46 2.53
C PHE A 210 5.09 0.24 1.35
N HIS A 211 5.90 0.95 0.56
CA HIS A 211 5.46 1.76 -0.57
C HIS A 211 5.79 1.09 -1.92
N PRO A 212 4.94 0.18 -2.45
CA PRO A 212 5.14 -0.44 -3.76
C PRO A 212 4.99 0.58 -4.90
N GLU A 213 4.39 1.74 -4.66
CA GLU A 213 4.21 2.81 -5.64
C GLU A 213 5.48 3.63 -5.89
N ALA A 214 6.52 3.46 -5.05
CA ALA A 214 7.72 4.27 -5.10
C ALA A 214 8.46 4.14 -6.44
N ASP A 215 8.52 5.24 -7.19
CA ASP A 215 9.27 5.37 -8.43
C ASP A 215 10.74 5.73 -8.15
N PRO A 216 11.71 4.89 -8.52
CA PRO A 216 13.12 5.17 -8.25
C PRO A 216 13.62 6.46 -8.92
N ILE A 217 13.13 6.77 -10.12
CA ILE A 217 13.61 7.93 -10.89
C ILE A 217 13.18 9.23 -10.20
N GLY A 218 11.89 9.38 -9.91
CA GLY A 218 11.40 10.59 -9.27
C GLY A 218 11.72 10.65 -7.78
N MET A 219 11.87 9.51 -7.09
CA MET A 219 12.43 9.51 -5.73
C MET A 219 13.87 10.01 -5.75
N LYS A 220 14.71 9.59 -6.69
CA LYS A 220 16.07 10.13 -6.85
C LYS A 220 16.06 11.63 -7.11
N ARG A 221 15.18 12.12 -8.00
CA ARG A 221 15.02 13.57 -8.25
C ARG A 221 14.60 14.34 -7.01
N TYR A 222 13.67 13.79 -6.21
CA TYR A 222 13.21 14.39 -4.96
C TYR A 222 14.33 14.46 -3.92
N LEU A 223 15.10 13.39 -3.74
CA LEU A 223 16.21 13.33 -2.78
C LEU A 223 17.37 14.26 -3.15
N LEU A 224 17.55 14.56 -4.44
CA LEU A 224 18.58 15.48 -4.92
C LEU A 224 18.23 16.96 -4.72
N GLN A 225 17.00 17.30 -4.32
CA GLN A 225 16.64 18.68 -3.95
C GLN A 225 17.41 19.09 -2.68
N GLU A 226 17.95 20.32 -2.65
CA GLU A 226 18.84 20.75 -1.57
C GLU A 226 18.16 20.73 -0.19
N ASP A 227 16.91 21.16 -0.11
CA ASP A 227 16.11 21.11 1.12
C ASP A 227 15.95 19.66 1.59
N LYS A 228 15.57 18.74 0.70
CA LYS A 228 15.36 17.32 1.04
C LYS A 228 16.63 16.61 1.43
N LYS A 229 17.73 16.88 0.72
CA LYS A 229 19.04 16.35 1.08
C LYS A 229 19.45 16.80 2.48
N ASN A 230 19.32 18.09 2.77
CA ASN A 230 19.70 18.66 4.07
C ASN A 230 18.84 18.08 5.18
N ASP A 231 17.52 18.03 5.00
CA ASP A 231 16.57 17.45 5.96
C ASP A 231 16.92 15.98 6.27
N ILE A 232 17.25 15.18 5.26
CA ILE A 232 17.58 13.76 5.46
C ILE A 232 18.94 13.59 6.14
N ILE A 233 19.95 14.38 5.77
CA ILE A 233 21.26 14.31 6.41
C ILE A 233 21.17 14.72 7.89
N GLU A 234 20.37 15.75 8.20
CA GLU A 234 20.14 16.22 9.57
C GLU A 234 19.43 15.16 10.43
N ASN A 235 18.39 14.51 9.88
CA ASN A 235 17.56 13.57 10.64
C ASN A 235 18.06 12.11 10.63
N HIS A 236 18.74 11.68 9.57
CA HIS A 236 19.11 10.28 9.33
C HIS A 236 20.60 10.06 9.05
N GLY A 237 21.37 11.12 8.84
CA GLY A 237 22.80 11.06 8.56
C GLY A 237 23.16 10.87 7.08
N LEU A 238 24.41 11.24 6.76
CA LEU A 238 24.95 11.21 5.39
C LEU A 238 25.06 9.79 4.82
N GLU A 239 25.40 8.81 5.66
CA GLU A 239 25.50 7.41 5.25
C GLU A 239 24.16 6.90 4.72
N LYS A 240 23.07 7.12 5.48
CA LYS A 240 21.73 6.69 5.10
C LYS A 240 21.23 7.36 3.81
N TYR A 241 21.56 8.63 3.63
CA TYR A 241 21.27 9.37 2.39
C TYR A 241 21.97 8.73 1.18
N ASN A 242 23.27 8.43 1.30
CA ASN A 242 24.03 7.81 0.21
C ASN A 242 23.56 6.39 -0.09
N ASP A 243 23.26 5.59 0.94
CA ASP A 243 22.72 4.24 0.80
C ASP A 243 21.41 4.24 0.02
N MET A 244 20.52 5.19 0.31
CA MET A 244 19.29 5.37 -0.45
C MET A 244 19.57 5.67 -1.92
N LEU A 245 20.44 6.64 -2.22
CA LEU A 245 20.75 6.97 -3.62
C LEU A 245 21.34 5.79 -4.40
N ASN A 246 22.24 5.03 -3.78
CA ASN A 246 22.84 3.84 -4.40
C ASN A 246 21.79 2.75 -4.67
N SER A 247 20.86 2.55 -3.73
CA SER A 247 19.77 1.58 -3.85
C SER A 247 18.78 1.93 -4.96
N LEU A 248 18.58 3.23 -5.23
CA LEU A 248 17.70 3.70 -6.32
C LEU A 248 18.26 3.44 -7.72
N ASP A 249 19.58 3.29 -7.84
CA ASP A 249 20.25 2.99 -9.12
C ASP A 249 20.29 1.49 -9.44
N ASP A 250 19.89 0.63 -8.49
CA ASP A 250 19.84 -0.82 -8.67
C ASP A 250 18.46 -1.26 -9.19
N PRO A 251 18.35 -1.71 -10.46
CA PRO A 251 17.07 -2.12 -11.04
C PRO A 251 16.50 -3.40 -10.40
N SER A 252 17.31 -4.17 -9.66
CA SER A 252 16.85 -5.37 -8.94
C SER A 252 16.17 -5.07 -7.60
N GLN A 253 16.15 -3.80 -7.17
CA GLN A 253 15.55 -3.39 -5.91
C GLN A 253 14.13 -2.84 -6.13
N ILE A 254 13.89 -1.56 -5.81
CA ILE A 254 12.53 -1.03 -5.73
C ILE A 254 11.84 -0.91 -7.09
N ALA A 255 12.61 -0.84 -8.18
CA ALA A 255 12.06 -0.82 -9.53
C ALA A 255 11.24 -2.10 -9.79
N LEU A 256 11.78 -3.26 -9.43
CA LEU A 256 11.09 -4.54 -9.60
C LEU A 256 9.80 -4.58 -8.78
N THR A 257 9.84 -4.15 -7.52
CA THR A 257 8.64 -4.05 -6.66
C THR A 257 7.56 -3.16 -7.28
N GLN A 258 7.94 -2.01 -7.85
CA GLN A 258 7.02 -1.09 -8.51
C GLN A 258 6.36 -1.67 -9.77
N HIS A 259 7.12 -2.47 -10.52
CA HIS A 259 6.63 -3.11 -11.75
C HIS A 259 5.81 -4.38 -11.51
N VAL A 260 5.79 -4.89 -10.27
CA VAL A 260 5.14 -6.18 -9.96
C VAL A 260 3.91 -6.00 -9.07
N VAL A 261 4.04 -5.38 -7.89
CA VAL A 261 3.01 -5.46 -6.85
C VAL A 261 1.68 -4.82 -7.27
N LEU A 262 1.68 -3.53 -7.60
CA LEU A 262 0.45 -2.85 -8.04
C LEU A 262 -0.07 -3.40 -9.38
N PRO A 263 0.77 -3.66 -10.41
CA PRO A 263 0.32 -4.31 -11.64
C PRO A 263 -0.32 -5.69 -11.43
N ASN A 264 0.20 -6.53 -10.54
CA ASN A 264 -0.38 -7.84 -10.23
C ASN A 264 -1.75 -7.69 -9.55
N PHE A 265 -1.88 -6.74 -8.62
CA PHE A 265 -3.18 -6.40 -8.05
C PHE A 265 -4.20 -5.97 -9.13
N LEU A 266 -3.78 -5.11 -10.07
CA LEU A 266 -4.63 -4.67 -11.17
C LEU A 266 -5.03 -5.84 -12.08
N ASN A 267 -4.10 -6.75 -12.39
CA ASN A 267 -4.40 -7.97 -13.16
C ASN A 267 -5.47 -8.81 -12.44
N GLU A 268 -5.31 -9.06 -11.14
CA GLU A 268 -6.28 -9.83 -10.35
C GLU A 268 -7.66 -9.17 -10.36
N ALA A 269 -7.70 -7.86 -10.08
CA ALA A 269 -8.94 -7.11 -10.04
C ALA A 269 -9.65 -7.11 -11.40
N ILE A 270 -8.93 -6.84 -12.48
CA ILE A 270 -9.51 -6.72 -13.83
C ILE A 270 -9.94 -8.07 -14.38
N ASN A 271 -9.15 -9.12 -14.19
CA ASN A 271 -9.52 -10.47 -14.61
C ASN A 271 -10.84 -10.91 -13.95
N SER A 272 -11.02 -10.60 -12.65
CA SER A 272 -12.27 -10.91 -11.95
C SER A 272 -13.51 -10.20 -12.52
N LEU A 273 -13.33 -9.07 -13.22
CA LEU A 273 -14.42 -8.34 -13.89
C LEU A 273 -14.72 -8.89 -15.29
N GLN A 274 -13.77 -9.61 -15.90
CA GLN A 274 -13.87 -10.16 -17.25
C GLN A 274 -14.32 -11.63 -17.27
N GLU A 275 -14.16 -12.36 -16.17
CA GLU A 275 -14.62 -13.76 -16.01
C GLU A 275 -16.17 -13.88 -15.84
N VAL A 276 -16.93 -12.82 -16.12
CA VAL A 276 -18.41 -12.75 -16.00
C VAL A 276 -19.12 -12.91 -17.34
#